data_AF-A0A1X9N9S2-F1
#
_entry.id   AF-A0A1X9N9S2-F1
#
_cell.length_a   1.000
_cell.length_b   1.000
_cell.length_c   1.000
_cell.angle_alpha   90.00
_cell.angle_beta   90.00
_cell.angle_gamma   90.00
#
_symmetry.space_group_name_H-M   'P 1'
#
loop_
_entity.id
_entity.type
_entity.pdbx_description
1 polymer ?
#
loop_
_entity_poly.entity_id
_entity_poly.type
_entity_poly.pdbx_seq_one_letter_code
_entity_poly.pdbx_strand_id
1 'polypeptide(L)'
;MDLFRQTIPRYIRLRDAPSYLGMDKNRFGTLVRPFLIEIPIGSHGIAFDVIDLNTWADNYKRCNGRPGIRHKELLWDAKKAHCPNTLGQVSSGALNGTVGTSIKSGKAEDLTSALKRITAMKPKKSSIPN
;
A
#
# COMPACT_ATOMS: atom_id res chain seq x y z
N MET A 1 -7.62 26.36 -37.21
CA MET A 1 -6.83 25.71 -36.14
C MET A 1 -7.81 25.10 -35.16
N ASP A 2 -8.40 23.97 -35.52
CA ASP A 2 -9.35 23.29 -34.65
C ASP A 2 -8.58 22.62 -33.52
N LEU A 3 -8.55 23.30 -32.36
CA LEU A 3 -8.37 22.59 -31.11
C LEU A 3 -9.52 21.59 -31.02
N PHE A 4 -9.22 20.32 -31.33
CA PHE A 4 -10.01 19.21 -30.82
C PHE A 4 -9.97 19.28 -29.29
N ARG A 5 -10.87 20.08 -28.71
CA ARG A 5 -11.36 19.87 -27.36
C ARG A 5 -11.90 18.45 -27.36
N GLN A 6 -11.08 17.49 -26.94
CA GLN A 6 -11.55 16.17 -26.58
C GLN A 6 -12.52 16.38 -25.43
N THR A 7 -13.81 16.45 -25.77
CA THR A 7 -14.90 16.58 -24.82
C THR A 7 -14.92 15.30 -24.02
N ILE A 8 -14.34 15.33 -22.81
CA ILE A 8 -14.45 14.22 -21.87
C ILE A 8 -15.95 13.97 -21.69
N PRO A 9 -16.44 12.76 -22.02
CA PRO A 9 -17.86 12.46 -21.91
C PRO A 9 -18.29 12.62 -20.45
N ARG A 10 -19.44 13.25 -20.21
CA ARG A 10 -19.93 13.51 -18.85
C ARG A 10 -20.12 12.22 -18.05
N TYR A 11 -20.52 11.15 -18.74
CA TYR A 11 -20.74 9.83 -18.16
C TYR A 11 -19.74 8.80 -18.68
N ILE A 12 -19.18 8.02 -17.78
CA ILE A 12 -18.31 6.88 -18.08
C ILE A 12 -19.05 5.56 -17.85
N ARG A 13 -18.95 4.61 -18.77
CA ARG A 13 -19.62 3.30 -18.62
C ARG A 13 -18.95 2.50 -17.51
N LEU A 14 -19.72 1.62 -16.83
CA LEU A 14 -19.20 0.67 -15.83
C LEU A 14 -18.06 -0.22 -16.35
N ARG A 15 -17.96 -0.43 -17.67
CA ARG A 15 -16.85 -1.15 -18.31
C ARG A 15 -15.51 -0.42 -18.12
N ASP A 16 -15.52 0.91 -18.22
CA ASP A 16 -14.33 1.75 -18.39
C ASP A 16 -13.99 2.49 -17.08
N ALA A 17 -14.96 2.68 -16.18
CA ALA A 17 -14.81 3.33 -14.89
C ALA A 17 -13.70 2.74 -13.98
N PRO A 18 -13.47 1.41 -13.89
CA PRO A 18 -12.35 0.85 -13.12
C PRO A 18 -10.99 1.24 -13.71
N SER A 19 -10.86 1.19 -15.04
CA SER A 19 -9.64 1.56 -15.77
C SER A 19 -9.32 3.05 -15.63
N TYR A 20 -10.35 3.92 -15.61
CA TYR A 20 -10.19 5.36 -15.39
C TYR A 20 -9.54 5.68 -14.03
N LEU A 21 -9.87 4.93 -12.99
CA LEU A 21 -9.26 5.06 -11.66
C LEU A 21 -8.00 4.21 -11.47
N GLY A 22 -7.52 3.53 -12.51
CA GLY A 22 -6.32 2.67 -12.46
C GLY A 22 -6.47 1.44 -11.55
N MET A 23 -7.68 0.90 -11.39
CA MET A 23 -7.97 -0.22 -10.49
C MET A 23 -8.69 -1.39 -11.17
N ASP A 24 -8.66 -2.55 -10.52
CA ASP A 24 -9.38 -3.73 -10.99
C ASP A 24 -10.90 -3.63 -10.74
N LYS A 25 -11.66 -4.46 -11.49
CA LYS A 25 -13.14 -4.45 -11.47
C LYS A 25 -13.73 -4.87 -10.12
N ASN A 26 -13.06 -5.76 -9.37
CA ASN A 26 -13.58 -6.28 -8.11
C ASN A 26 -13.40 -5.24 -6.99
N ARG A 27 -12.25 -4.56 -6.98
CA ARG A 27 -11.97 -3.43 -6.08
C ARG A 27 -12.86 -2.23 -6.40
N PHE A 28 -13.10 -1.92 -7.67
CA PHE A 28 -14.08 -0.89 -8.05
C PHE A 28 -15.48 -1.22 -7.53
N GLY A 29 -15.93 -2.47 -7.72
CA GLY A 29 -17.25 -2.94 -7.28
C GLY A 29 -17.47 -2.89 -5.76
N THR A 30 -16.40 -3.00 -4.96
CA THR A 30 -16.48 -3.00 -3.49
C THR A 30 -16.17 -1.64 -2.85
N LEU A 31 -15.23 -0.86 -3.39
CA LEU A 31 -14.76 0.40 -2.77
C LEU A 31 -15.32 1.68 -3.41
N VAL A 32 -15.78 1.62 -4.66
CA VAL A 32 -16.20 2.80 -5.42
C VAL A 32 -17.70 2.77 -5.68
N ARG A 33 -18.17 1.69 -6.31
CA ARG A 33 -19.56 1.54 -6.77
C ARG A 33 -20.62 1.82 -5.70
N PRO A 34 -20.50 1.36 -4.43
CA PRO A 34 -21.52 1.64 -3.39
C PRO A 34 -21.66 3.11 -2.99
N PHE A 35 -20.70 3.97 -3.38
CA PHE A 35 -20.65 5.39 -3.02
C PHE A 35 -20.92 6.32 -4.21
N LEU A 36 -21.24 5.78 -5.38
CA LEU A 36 -21.57 6.53 -6.59
C LEU A 36 -23.04 6.33 -6.98
N ILE A 37 -23.60 7.31 -7.67
CA ILE A 37 -24.94 7.22 -8.24
C ILE A 37 -24.85 6.42 -9.55
N GLU A 38 -25.57 5.29 -9.62
CA GLU A 38 -25.67 4.48 -10.84
C GLU A 38 -26.67 5.09 -11.81
N ILE A 39 -26.21 5.44 -13.00
CA ILE A 39 -27.03 6.00 -14.08
C ILE A 39 -27.30 4.88 -15.11
N PRO A 40 -28.53 4.35 -15.20
CA PRO A 40 -28.88 3.39 -16.24
C PRO A 40 -28.90 4.07 -17.62
N ILE A 41 -28.29 3.43 -18.62
CA ILE A 41 -28.26 3.90 -20.01
C ILE A 41 -28.69 2.74 -20.93
N GLY A 42 -29.93 2.83 -21.40
CA GLY A 42 -30.59 1.77 -22.16
C GLY A 42 -31.05 0.62 -21.26
N SER A 43 -31.27 -0.55 -21.85
CA SER A 43 -31.83 -1.72 -21.14
C SER A 43 -30.85 -2.45 -20.21
N HIS A 44 -29.54 -2.39 -20.48
CA HIS A 44 -28.52 -3.17 -19.76
C HIS A 44 -27.26 -2.37 -19.41
N GLY A 45 -27.18 -1.10 -19.80
CA GLY A 45 -26.00 -0.27 -19.56
C GLY A 45 -26.08 0.43 -18.22
N ILE A 46 -24.95 0.50 -17.50
CA ILE A 46 -24.77 1.36 -16.32
C ILE A 46 -23.60 2.30 -16.60
N ALA A 47 -23.72 3.55 -16.15
CA ALA A 47 -22.70 4.57 -16.22
C ALA A 47 -22.66 5.39 -14.92
N PHE A 48 -21.62 6.21 -14.78
CA PHE A 48 -21.37 7.07 -13.63
C PHE A 48 -20.94 8.46 -14.12
N ASP A 49 -21.16 9.50 -13.32
CA ASP A 49 -20.64 10.83 -13.60
C ASP A 49 -19.12 10.89 -13.35
N VAL A 50 -18.37 11.45 -14.30
CA VAL A 50 -16.91 11.64 -14.17
C VAL A 50 -16.58 12.62 -13.03
N ILE A 51 -17.44 13.59 -12.73
CA ILE A 51 -17.24 14.51 -11.58
C ILE A 51 -17.36 13.76 -10.25
N ASP A 52 -18.31 12.83 -10.13
CA ASP A 52 -18.48 12.04 -8.91
C ASP A 52 -17.30 11.07 -8.71
N LEU A 53 -16.82 10.44 -9.79
CA LEU A 53 -15.58 9.64 -9.76
C LEU A 53 -14.37 10.45 -9.29
N ASN A 54 -14.20 11.68 -9.81
CA ASN A 54 -13.09 12.55 -9.42
C ASN A 54 -13.21 13.00 -7.96
N THR A 55 -14.42 13.32 -7.50
CA THR A 55 -14.71 13.68 -6.10
C THR A 55 -14.43 12.50 -5.16
N TRP A 56 -14.80 11.27 -5.55
CA TRP A 56 -14.43 10.06 -4.82
C TRP A 56 -12.91 9.86 -4.81
N ALA A 57 -12.23 10.04 -5.95
CA ALA A 57 -10.78 9.86 -6.07
C ALA A 57 -9.99 10.88 -5.22
N ASP A 58 -10.43 12.13 -5.15
CA ASP A 58 -9.83 13.15 -4.28
C ASP A 58 -10.02 12.84 -2.79
N ASN A 59 -11.18 12.32 -2.40
CA ASN A 59 -11.41 11.82 -1.05
C ASN A 59 -10.54 10.59 -0.74
N TYR A 60 -10.44 9.64 -1.67
CA TYR A 60 -9.59 8.46 -1.53
C TYR A 60 -8.12 8.85 -1.37
N LYS A 61 -7.63 9.78 -2.22
CA LYS A 61 -6.30 10.39 -2.17
C LYS A 61 -6.04 11.12 -0.85
N ARG A 62 -7.03 11.84 -0.30
CA ARG A 62 -6.90 12.54 0.99
C ARG A 62 -6.77 11.57 2.18
N CYS A 63 -7.47 10.44 2.16
CA CYS A 63 -7.46 9.46 3.26
C CYS A 63 -6.33 8.41 3.15
N ASN A 64 -5.90 8.06 1.93
CA ASN A 64 -4.97 6.94 1.69
C ASN A 64 -3.65 7.39 1.02
N GLY A 65 -3.58 8.61 0.50
CA GLY A 65 -2.42 9.14 -0.18
C GLY A 65 -1.27 9.39 0.79
N ARG A 66 -0.09 8.90 0.44
CA ARG A 66 1.14 9.26 1.17
C ARG A 66 1.61 10.63 0.66
N PRO A 67 1.98 11.57 1.53
CA PRO A 67 2.60 12.81 1.08
C PRO A 67 3.90 12.47 0.34
N GLY A 68 4.08 13.04 -0.85
CA GLY A 68 5.37 12.95 -1.54
C GLY A 68 6.46 13.53 -0.64
N ILE A 69 7.61 12.86 -0.56
CA ILE A 69 8.77 13.35 0.21
C ILE A 69 9.17 14.69 -0.41
N ARG A 70 8.91 15.77 0.34
CA ARG A 70 9.39 17.10 -0.04
C ARG A 70 10.91 17.08 0.10
N HIS A 71 11.62 17.18 -1.01
CA HIS A 71 13.07 17.23 -1.06
C HIS A 71 13.58 18.53 -0.42
N LYS A 72 13.57 18.60 0.91
CA LYS A 72 14.17 19.69 1.68
C LYS A 72 15.12 19.21 2.77
N GLU A 73 15.20 17.90 3.01
CA GLU A 73 16.23 17.33 3.88
C GLU A 73 16.54 15.85 3.54
N LEU A 74 17.02 15.58 2.31
CA LEU A 74 17.96 14.46 2.15
C LEU A 74 19.34 14.86 2.68
N LEU A 75 19.41 15.21 3.97
CA LEU A 75 20.66 15.32 4.73
C LEU A 75 21.19 13.91 5.10
N TRP A 76 21.02 12.95 4.19
CA TRP A 76 21.62 11.63 4.26
C TRP A 76 22.95 11.57 3.48
N ASP A 77 23.22 12.57 2.63
CA ASP A 77 24.52 12.81 2.01
C ASP A 77 25.46 13.67 2.88
N ALA A 78 25.18 13.78 4.18
CA ALA A 78 26.07 14.41 5.16
C ALA A 78 27.29 13.54 5.49
N LYS A 79 28.20 13.45 4.52
CA LYS A 79 29.65 13.24 4.70
C LYS A 79 30.07 12.04 5.56
N LYS A 80 30.39 10.91 4.91
CA LYS A 80 31.68 10.21 5.09
C LYS A 80 32.19 9.59 3.79
N ALA A 81 32.60 10.44 2.85
CA ALA A 81 33.82 10.13 2.12
C ALA A 81 34.97 10.14 3.13
N HIS A 82 35.57 8.98 3.41
CA HIS A 82 36.94 8.76 3.91
C HIS A 82 37.08 7.27 4.24
N CYS A 83 37.85 6.54 3.44
CA CYS A 83 38.51 5.32 3.91
C CYS A 83 39.63 5.73 4.89
N PRO A 84 39.83 4.99 5.99
CA PRO A 84 41.11 5.00 6.68
C PRO A 84 41.58 3.57 6.99
N ASN A 85 42.57 3.11 6.24
CA ASN A 85 43.67 2.42 6.91
C ASN A 85 44.59 3.50 7.52
N THR A 86 45.33 3.14 8.57
CA THR A 86 46.34 3.95 9.29
C THR A 86 45.87 4.72 10.55
N LEU A 87 45.93 4.00 11.69
CA LEU A 87 46.60 4.32 12.97
C LEU A 87 46.65 5.77 13.53
N GLY A 88 46.28 5.90 14.82
CA GLY A 88 46.52 7.06 15.73
C GLY A 88 45.22 7.56 16.42
N GLN A 89 44.94 7.26 17.70
CA GLN A 89 45.32 8.02 18.92
C GLN A 89 44.84 9.50 18.92
N VAL A 90 44.18 10.10 19.93
CA VAL A 90 43.82 9.72 21.33
C VAL A 90 42.59 10.54 21.84
N SER A 91 42.11 10.22 23.06
CA SER A 91 41.04 10.82 23.92
C SER A 91 40.95 12.37 23.95
N SER A 92 39.87 13.05 24.39
CA SER A 92 38.73 12.75 25.31
C SER A 92 37.50 13.65 24.94
N GLY A 93 36.30 13.58 25.54
CA GLY A 93 35.67 12.66 26.53
C GLY A 93 34.46 13.31 27.26
N ALA A 94 33.67 12.48 27.98
CA ALA A 94 32.57 12.81 28.93
C ALA A 94 31.25 13.47 28.44
N LEU A 95 30.06 13.23 29.04
CA LEU A 95 29.43 11.98 29.57
C LEU A 95 27.95 12.28 29.98
N ASN A 96 26.96 12.02 29.11
CA ASN A 96 25.53 12.15 29.47
C ASN A 96 24.69 11.06 28.78
N GLY A 97 24.81 9.82 29.25
CA GLY A 97 23.98 8.71 28.77
C GLY A 97 22.80 8.41 29.69
N THR A 98 21.62 8.24 29.11
CA THR A 98 20.55 7.41 29.69
C THR A 98 19.93 6.55 28.57
N VAL A 99 20.51 5.38 28.33
CA VAL A 99 19.84 4.30 27.59
C VAL A 99 19.01 3.52 28.60
N GLY A 100 17.69 3.49 28.42
CA GLY A 100 16.76 2.73 29.25
C GLY A 100 16.13 1.56 28.50
N THR A 101 16.61 0.35 28.76
CA THR A 101 15.99 -0.90 28.28
C THR A 101 15.56 -1.75 29.48
N SER A 102 14.28 -2.05 29.61
CA SER A 102 13.73 -3.11 30.50
C SER A 102 12.32 -3.47 30.01
N ILE A 103 12.07 -4.61 29.36
CA ILE A 103 12.00 -5.99 29.87
C ILE A 103 10.81 -6.24 30.82
N LYS A 104 9.84 -7.03 30.34
CA LYS A 104 9.05 -8.09 31.03
C LYS A 104 8.21 -8.79 29.93
N SER A 105 8.46 -10.02 29.47
CA SER A 105 8.69 -11.34 30.07
C SER A 105 7.40 -12.18 30.25
N GLY A 106 7.17 -13.13 29.33
CA GLY A 106 6.13 -14.17 29.41
C GLY A 106 5.40 -14.37 28.09
N LYS A 107 5.31 -15.57 27.49
CA LYS A 107 5.97 -16.85 27.80
C LYS A 107 6.23 -17.65 26.50
N ALA A 108 6.98 -18.76 26.58
CA ALA A 108 7.43 -19.53 25.42
C ALA A 108 6.40 -20.54 24.83
N GLU A 109 5.18 -20.60 25.36
CA GLU A 109 4.16 -21.61 24.97
C GLU A 109 3.39 -21.34 23.65
N ASP A 110 3.41 -20.13 23.12
CA ASP A 110 2.68 -19.80 21.87
C ASP A 110 3.36 -20.35 20.60
N LEU A 111 4.69 -20.40 20.57
CA LEU A 111 5.45 -20.82 19.38
C LEU A 111 5.37 -22.35 19.14
N THR A 112 5.34 -23.14 20.22
CA THR A 112 5.16 -24.61 20.15
C THR A 112 3.77 -24.98 19.65
N SER A 113 2.74 -24.22 20.03
CA SER A 113 1.36 -24.41 19.56
C SER A 113 1.22 -24.10 18.07
N ALA A 114 1.91 -23.06 17.57
CA ALA A 114 1.94 -22.72 16.15
C ALA A 114 2.58 -23.83 15.29
N LEU A 115 3.77 -24.33 15.68
CA LEU A 115 4.49 -25.38 14.95
C LEU A 115 3.72 -26.71 14.87
N LYS A 116 3.07 -27.13 15.97
CA LYS A 116 2.34 -28.41 16.05
C LYS A 116 1.16 -28.49 15.06
N ARG A 117 0.56 -27.36 14.69
CA ARG A 117 -0.57 -27.31 13.75
C ARG A 117 -0.14 -27.51 12.28
N ILE A 118 1.08 -27.09 11.94
CA ILE A 118 1.66 -27.24 10.58
C ILE A 118 2.01 -28.71 10.32
N THR A 119 2.57 -29.40 11.31
CA THR A 119 3.01 -30.81 11.18
C THR A 119 1.86 -31.83 11.30
N ALA A 120 0.72 -31.46 11.88
CA ALA A 120 -0.43 -32.35 12.06
C ALA A 120 -1.30 -32.56 10.80
N MET A 121 -1.23 -31.67 9.80
CA MET A 121 -2.03 -31.79 8.57
C MET A 121 -1.36 -32.71 7.55
N LYS A 122 -1.37 -34.02 7.84
CA LYS A 122 -0.86 -35.07 6.95
C LYS A 122 -1.65 -35.11 5.63
N PRO A 123 -1.02 -34.90 4.46
CA PRO A 123 -1.69 -35.05 3.17
C PRO A 123 -2.10 -36.52 2.96
N LYS A 124 -3.39 -36.78 2.72
CA LYS A 124 -3.90 -38.12 2.43
C LYS A 124 -3.54 -38.51 0.99
N LYS A 125 -2.35 -39.08 0.80
CA LYS A 125 -1.90 -39.66 -0.49
C LYS A 125 -2.30 -41.14 -0.62
N SER A 126 -2.48 -41.54 -1.87
CA SER A 126 -3.07 -42.78 -2.38
C SER A 126 -2.16 -44.01 -2.38
N SER A 127 -2.74 -45.21 -2.28
CA SER A 127 -2.42 -46.39 -3.11
C SER A 127 -3.31 -47.62 -2.78
N ILE A 128 -3.72 -48.36 -3.82
CA ILE A 128 -4.01 -49.80 -3.74
C ILE A 128 -3.24 -50.44 -4.91
N PRO A 129 -2.43 -51.48 -4.69
CA PRO A 129 -1.69 -52.18 -5.75
C PRO A 129 -2.47 -53.40 -6.30
N ASN A 130 -2.25 -53.70 -7.59
CA ASN A 130 -2.69 -54.87 -8.38
C ASN A 130 -4.04 -55.52 -8.03
#